data_AF-A0A4R3SW82-F1
#
_entry.id   AF-A0A4R3SW82-F1
#
_cell.length_a   1.000
_cell.length_b   1.000
_cell.length_c   1.000
_cell.angle_alpha   90.00
_cell.angle_beta   90.00
_cell.angle_gamma   90.00
#
_symmetry.space_group_name_H-M   'P 1'
#
loop_
_entity.id
_entity.type
_entity.pdbx_description
1 polymer ?
#
loop_
_entity_poly.entity_id
_entity_poly.type
_entity_poly.pdbx_seq_one_letter_code
_entity_poly.pdbx_strand_id
1 'polypeptide(L)'
;MELNCYVYPGWAPRIRTASSSREWMDATPERFAYRCLPLNIANSHGWEILSPCGFEAEWNGGSRVEDVTVRPDPGTEPRVAPVALFGQGTFTFHVEGLFRTAEGVDLWVGGSPNAAKDGVAPLGGIIETDWTPYSFTMNWRFTRPGHVIRFEENEPFCFFFPVERRLIESVEPRIAPIEEHPELKRQFEEWSASRDAFQQAVAETRPANPSEKWQKFYYRGLNADGSRGAPDHRSKLRLKDFACGEDFHHETPAAPSCPVAQPVRQLEAQPKDGPSADKSAWILSSLERLRSMAPRRIPCRTEISREAFLAEHYAANFPVVLQGAVRDWPAVQRWNPHYLKDMIGPQIVEVQSGRVADEDFERNMDGHRTAMPFAEFIDLICQPDAANDVYMTAYNSGANQAAMAALHPDLGFLDQFLSPGAEGRHGMAWIGPAGTFTPLHHDLTNNLFLQLVGRKQLLLVAPGQTPRLYNDYHVYSRVRDIAEAGLIARFPDLDGVHVHQVILQPGDAFFIPVGWWHQVTALDFSISVTHTNFIWPNDFYQDHPS
;
A
#
# COMPACT_ATOMS: atom_id res chain seq x y z
N MET A 1 -39.86 -14.10 9.27
CA MET A 1 -39.56 -13.95 7.83
C MET A 1 -38.97 -15.26 7.34
N GLU A 2 -39.41 -15.72 6.19
CA GLU A 2 -38.85 -16.88 5.50
C GLU A 2 -37.91 -16.41 4.39
N LEU A 3 -36.82 -17.14 4.18
CA LEU A 3 -35.91 -16.98 3.05
C LEU A 3 -35.84 -18.33 2.35
N ASN A 4 -36.45 -18.41 1.17
CA ASN A 4 -36.56 -19.64 0.41
C ASN A 4 -35.57 -19.64 -0.75
N CYS A 5 -34.92 -20.78 -1.02
CA CYS A 5 -34.08 -20.97 -2.20
C CYS A 5 -34.68 -22.10 -3.03
N TYR A 6 -35.30 -21.74 -4.17
CA TYR A 6 -35.87 -22.73 -5.08
C TYR A 6 -34.80 -23.19 -6.07
N VAL A 7 -34.57 -24.50 -6.10
CA VAL A 7 -33.54 -25.14 -6.94
C VAL A 7 -34.15 -25.67 -8.24
N TYR A 8 -33.42 -25.50 -9.36
CA TYR A 8 -33.77 -26.14 -10.62
C TYR A 8 -33.16 -27.56 -10.71
N PRO A 9 -33.79 -28.50 -11.44
CA PRO A 9 -33.23 -29.82 -11.67
C PRO A 9 -31.81 -29.73 -12.24
N GLY A 10 -30.83 -30.27 -11.51
CA GLY A 10 -29.42 -30.26 -11.92
C GLY A 10 -28.52 -29.25 -11.20
N TRP A 11 -29.09 -28.31 -10.42
CA TRP A 11 -28.33 -27.42 -9.55
C TRP A 11 -28.34 -27.93 -8.10
N ALA A 12 -27.16 -28.11 -7.52
CA ALA A 12 -26.96 -28.60 -6.15
C ALA A 12 -26.16 -27.57 -5.34
N PRO A 13 -26.82 -26.53 -4.79
CA PRO A 13 -26.13 -25.38 -4.24
C PRO A 13 -25.55 -25.63 -2.87
N ARG A 14 -24.23 -25.50 -2.73
CA ARG A 14 -23.55 -25.70 -1.46
C ARG A 14 -23.68 -24.48 -0.56
N ILE A 15 -24.79 -24.37 0.19
CA ILE A 15 -25.08 -23.24 1.08
C ILE A 15 -24.86 -23.62 2.54
N ARG A 16 -24.22 -22.75 3.33
CA ARG A 16 -24.08 -22.89 4.79
C ARG A 16 -24.25 -21.57 5.52
N THR A 17 -24.50 -21.61 6.82
CA THR A 17 -24.31 -20.44 7.68
C THR A 17 -22.84 -19.99 7.67
N ALA A 18 -22.60 -18.68 7.62
CA ALA A 18 -21.25 -18.15 7.55
C ALA A 18 -20.50 -18.36 8.88
N SER A 19 -19.25 -18.80 8.78
CA SER A 19 -18.40 -18.96 9.96
C SER A 19 -18.02 -17.61 10.56
N SER A 20 -17.91 -17.52 11.88
CA SER A 20 -17.29 -16.36 12.52
C SER A 20 -15.76 -16.32 12.34
N SER A 21 -15.13 -17.45 11.95
CA SER A 21 -13.68 -17.58 11.81
C SER A 21 -13.15 -17.16 10.45
N ARG A 22 -11.91 -16.66 10.43
CA ARG A 22 -11.14 -16.39 9.21
C ARG A 22 -9.71 -16.84 9.42
N GLU A 23 -9.09 -17.38 8.37
CA GLU A 23 -7.74 -17.93 8.46
C GLU A 23 -6.71 -16.88 8.89
N TRP A 24 -6.72 -15.68 8.29
CA TRP A 24 -5.82 -14.61 8.69
C TRP A 24 -6.07 -14.15 10.13
N MET A 25 -7.32 -14.19 10.61
CA MET A 25 -7.65 -13.86 12.00
C MET A 25 -7.11 -14.91 12.96
N ASP A 26 -7.18 -16.19 12.58
CA ASP A 26 -6.57 -17.30 13.33
C ASP A 26 -5.04 -17.21 13.37
N ALA A 27 -4.43 -16.66 12.31
CA ALA A 27 -2.99 -16.45 12.20
C ALA A 27 -2.47 -15.23 12.99
N THR A 28 -3.34 -14.31 13.44
CA THR A 28 -2.89 -13.17 14.26
C THR A 28 -2.33 -13.62 15.63
N PRO A 29 -1.27 -12.96 16.14
CA PRO A 29 -0.75 -13.21 17.48
C PRO A 29 -1.86 -13.21 18.54
N GLU A 30 -1.88 -14.23 19.40
CA GLU A 30 -2.91 -14.40 20.44
C GLU A 30 -4.37 -14.32 19.90
N ARG A 31 -4.58 -14.55 18.59
CA ARG A 31 -5.87 -14.41 17.89
C ARG A 31 -6.53 -13.05 18.14
N PHE A 32 -5.73 -11.98 18.22
CA PHE A 32 -6.22 -10.66 18.66
C PHE A 32 -7.30 -10.10 17.74
N ALA A 33 -7.35 -10.48 16.46
CA ALA A 33 -8.38 -9.99 15.54
C ALA A 33 -9.81 -10.31 16.02
N TYR A 34 -10.00 -11.44 16.70
CA TYR A 34 -11.30 -11.82 17.29
C TYR A 34 -11.70 -10.99 18.51
N ARG A 35 -10.83 -10.09 19.01
CA ARG A 35 -11.16 -9.12 20.06
C ARG A 35 -12.02 -7.98 19.50
N CYS A 36 -12.03 -7.78 18.18
CA CYS A 36 -12.93 -6.85 17.52
C CYS A 36 -14.30 -7.50 17.31
N LEU A 37 -15.22 -7.30 18.26
CA LEU A 37 -16.58 -7.83 18.17
C LEU A 37 -17.29 -7.49 16.84
N PRO A 38 -17.17 -6.26 16.29
CA PRO A 38 -17.78 -5.93 15.00
C PRO A 38 -17.34 -6.86 13.85
N LEU A 39 -16.05 -7.24 13.79
CA LEU A 39 -15.57 -8.19 12.78
C LEU A 39 -16.23 -9.57 12.93
N ASN A 40 -16.35 -10.07 14.17
CA ASN A 40 -16.96 -11.37 14.43
C ASN A 40 -18.46 -11.42 14.07
N ILE A 41 -19.17 -10.33 14.38
CA ILE A 41 -20.58 -10.19 14.03
C ILE A 41 -20.73 -10.14 12.52
N ALA A 42 -19.93 -9.31 11.82
CA ALA A 42 -19.94 -9.22 10.36
C ALA A 42 -19.67 -10.59 9.70
N ASN A 43 -18.67 -11.33 10.19
CA ASN A 43 -18.30 -12.63 9.64
C ASN A 43 -19.45 -13.65 9.64
N SER A 44 -20.35 -13.56 10.63
CA SER A 44 -21.45 -14.49 10.87
C SER A 44 -22.83 -13.91 10.55
N HIS A 45 -22.89 -12.75 9.88
CA HIS A 45 -24.13 -12.01 9.60
C HIS A 45 -24.91 -12.53 8.38
N GLY A 46 -24.64 -13.74 7.89
CA GLY A 46 -25.29 -14.25 6.70
C GLY A 46 -24.96 -15.70 6.39
N TRP A 47 -25.20 -16.06 5.13
CA TRP A 47 -24.93 -17.38 4.58
C TRP A 47 -23.90 -17.30 3.46
N GLU A 48 -23.17 -18.39 3.24
CA GLU A 48 -22.17 -18.53 2.20
C GLU A 48 -22.64 -19.55 1.15
N ILE A 49 -22.41 -19.26 -0.12
CA ILE A 49 -22.46 -20.25 -1.21
C ILE A 49 -21.02 -20.65 -1.54
N LEU A 50 -20.80 -21.96 -1.59
CA LEU A 50 -19.48 -22.56 -1.76
C LEU A 50 -19.27 -23.05 -3.19
N SER A 51 -18.03 -22.95 -3.67
CA SER A 51 -17.65 -23.33 -5.03
C SER A 51 -17.91 -24.82 -5.24
N PRO A 52 -18.63 -25.24 -6.29
CA PRO A 52 -18.93 -26.65 -6.55
C PRO A 52 -17.72 -27.42 -7.08
N CYS A 53 -16.67 -26.72 -7.50
CA CYS A 53 -15.44 -27.29 -8.03
C CYS A 53 -14.25 -26.40 -7.67
N GLY A 54 -13.05 -26.95 -7.77
CA GLY A 54 -11.85 -26.13 -7.83
C GLY A 54 -11.60 -25.64 -9.27
N PHE A 55 -11.05 -24.45 -9.40
CA PHE A 55 -10.49 -23.96 -10.67
C PHE A 55 -9.32 -23.00 -10.43
N GLU A 56 -8.51 -22.81 -11.48
CA GLU A 56 -7.61 -21.67 -11.60
C GLU A 56 -8.19 -20.62 -12.54
N ALA A 57 -7.92 -19.35 -12.31
CA ALA A 57 -8.26 -18.30 -13.27
C ALA A 57 -7.13 -17.28 -13.39
N GLU A 58 -7.04 -16.64 -14.55
CA GLU A 58 -6.01 -15.66 -14.86
C GLU A 58 -6.58 -14.60 -15.80
N TRP A 59 -6.17 -13.35 -15.62
CA TRP A 59 -6.49 -12.25 -16.52
C TRP A 59 -5.22 -11.64 -17.11
N ASN A 60 -5.17 -11.45 -18.43
CA ASN A 60 -3.97 -10.97 -19.12
C ASN A 60 -3.83 -9.42 -19.17
N GLY A 61 -4.82 -8.67 -18.67
CA GLY A 61 -4.84 -7.20 -18.70
C GLY A 61 -5.74 -6.58 -19.77
N GLY A 62 -6.29 -7.36 -20.69
CA GLY A 62 -7.18 -6.88 -21.75
C GLY A 62 -8.63 -6.68 -21.31
N SER A 63 -9.42 -5.99 -22.12
CA SER A 63 -10.80 -5.62 -21.78
C SER A 63 -11.84 -6.68 -22.16
N ARG A 64 -11.48 -7.69 -22.96
CA ARG A 64 -12.42 -8.61 -23.59
C ARG A 64 -12.70 -9.82 -22.70
N VAL A 65 -13.64 -10.66 -23.12
CA VAL A 65 -14.00 -11.88 -22.38
C VAL A 65 -12.88 -12.91 -22.49
N GLU A 66 -12.29 -13.05 -23.68
CA GLU A 66 -11.17 -13.95 -23.96
C GLU A 66 -9.88 -13.63 -23.21
N ASP A 67 -9.80 -12.43 -22.62
CA ASP A 67 -8.66 -11.98 -21.83
C ASP A 67 -8.64 -12.60 -20.42
N VAL A 68 -9.73 -13.24 -20.01
CA VAL A 68 -9.86 -14.01 -18.78
C VAL A 68 -9.89 -15.50 -19.12
N THR A 69 -8.91 -16.24 -18.63
CA THR A 69 -8.86 -17.70 -18.77
C THR A 69 -9.28 -18.35 -17.46
N VAL A 70 -10.29 -19.23 -17.52
CA VAL A 70 -10.70 -20.08 -16.40
C VAL A 70 -10.34 -21.53 -16.74
N ARG A 71 -9.63 -22.21 -15.84
CA ARG A 71 -9.13 -23.58 -15.98
C ARG A 71 -9.66 -24.43 -14.82
N PRO A 72 -10.81 -25.10 -14.99
CA PRO A 72 -11.38 -25.98 -13.97
C PRO A 72 -10.50 -27.20 -13.71
N ASP A 73 -10.59 -27.76 -12.50
CA ASP A 73 -9.88 -28.99 -12.15
C ASP A 73 -10.29 -30.16 -13.07
N PRO A 74 -9.37 -31.11 -13.36
CA PRO A 74 -9.68 -32.25 -14.22
C PRO A 74 -10.91 -33.04 -13.73
N GLY A 75 -11.85 -33.30 -14.65
CA GLY A 75 -13.10 -34.00 -14.33
C GLY A 75 -14.26 -33.10 -13.90
N THR A 76 -14.04 -31.79 -13.76
CA THR A 76 -15.12 -30.82 -13.51
C THR A 76 -16.09 -30.76 -14.68
N GLU A 77 -17.39 -30.88 -14.41
CA GLU A 77 -18.41 -30.67 -15.43
C GLU A 77 -18.43 -29.19 -15.88
N PRO A 78 -18.36 -28.89 -17.18
CA PRO A 78 -18.27 -27.50 -17.65
C PRO A 78 -19.40 -26.58 -17.17
N ARG A 79 -20.59 -27.14 -16.89
CA ARG A 79 -21.75 -26.37 -16.43
C ARG A 79 -21.61 -25.80 -15.01
N VAL A 80 -20.79 -26.40 -14.15
CA VAL A 80 -20.63 -25.95 -12.75
C VAL A 80 -19.43 -25.03 -12.57
N ALA A 81 -18.55 -24.97 -13.57
CA ALA A 81 -17.38 -24.10 -13.56
C ALA A 81 -17.78 -22.63 -13.75
N PRO A 82 -17.07 -21.68 -13.12
CA PRO A 82 -17.24 -20.28 -13.44
C PRO A 82 -16.76 -19.98 -14.85
N VAL A 83 -17.26 -18.88 -15.41
CA VAL A 83 -16.99 -18.47 -16.78
C VAL A 83 -16.58 -17.00 -16.84
N ALA A 84 -15.85 -16.63 -17.89
CA ALA A 84 -15.70 -15.23 -18.24
C ALA A 84 -16.94 -14.81 -19.06
N LEU A 85 -17.69 -13.81 -18.59
CA LEU A 85 -18.94 -13.37 -19.24
C LEU A 85 -18.92 -11.89 -19.65
N PHE A 86 -18.36 -11.02 -18.82
CA PHE A 86 -18.49 -9.57 -18.96
C PHE A 86 -17.22 -8.85 -19.47
N GLY A 87 -16.08 -9.55 -19.53
CA GLY A 87 -14.77 -8.96 -19.83
C GLY A 87 -14.22 -8.14 -18.68
N GLN A 88 -13.32 -7.19 -18.97
CA GLN A 88 -12.71 -6.26 -18.00
C GLN A 88 -12.09 -6.97 -16.77
N GLY A 89 -11.47 -8.13 -17.00
CA GLY A 89 -10.89 -8.93 -15.92
C GLY A 89 -11.93 -9.49 -14.95
N THR A 90 -13.11 -9.87 -15.42
CA THR A 90 -14.18 -10.43 -14.56
C THR A 90 -14.47 -11.88 -14.92
N PHE A 91 -14.53 -12.75 -13.91
CA PHE A 91 -15.12 -14.08 -14.01
C PHE A 91 -16.36 -14.18 -13.11
N THR A 92 -17.23 -15.11 -13.47
CA THR A 92 -18.61 -15.13 -13.03
C THR A 92 -19.00 -16.54 -12.58
N PHE A 93 -19.51 -16.64 -11.36
CA PHE A 93 -20.22 -17.82 -10.88
C PHE A 93 -21.71 -17.68 -11.18
N HIS A 94 -22.29 -18.72 -11.75
CA HIS A 94 -23.74 -18.83 -11.89
C HIS A 94 -24.35 -19.33 -10.58
N VAL A 95 -25.18 -18.49 -9.98
CA VAL A 95 -26.10 -18.92 -8.93
C VAL A 95 -27.39 -19.27 -9.67
N GLU A 96 -27.77 -20.55 -9.75
CA GLU A 96 -28.95 -20.96 -10.54
C GLU A 96 -30.23 -21.04 -9.68
N GLY A 97 -30.10 -20.85 -8.37
CA GLY A 97 -31.22 -20.84 -7.44
C GLY A 97 -32.00 -19.56 -7.43
N LEU A 98 -33.32 -19.70 -7.37
CA LEU A 98 -34.21 -18.57 -7.21
C LEU A 98 -34.43 -18.30 -5.72
N PHE A 99 -33.76 -17.29 -5.19
CA PHE A 99 -33.95 -16.84 -3.82
C PHE A 99 -35.22 -15.99 -3.70
N ARG A 100 -36.00 -16.21 -2.64
CA ARG A 100 -37.24 -15.49 -2.30
C ARG A 100 -37.23 -15.00 -0.87
N THR A 101 -37.40 -13.70 -0.72
CA THR A 101 -37.57 -12.97 0.54
C THR A 101 -39.03 -12.52 0.70
N ALA A 102 -39.38 -12.00 1.88
CA ALA A 102 -40.66 -11.31 2.06
C ALA A 102 -40.68 -9.97 1.29
N GLU A 103 -41.89 -9.48 0.98
CA GLU A 103 -42.09 -8.20 0.29
C GLU A 103 -41.33 -7.06 0.97
N GLY A 104 -40.60 -6.26 0.16
CA GLY A 104 -39.83 -5.12 0.62
C GLY A 104 -38.48 -5.47 1.29
N VAL A 105 -38.08 -6.73 1.25
CA VAL A 105 -36.77 -7.20 1.72
C VAL A 105 -35.94 -7.67 0.53
N ASP A 106 -34.75 -7.12 0.38
CA ASP A 106 -33.78 -7.48 -0.65
C ASP A 106 -32.69 -8.38 -0.09
N LEU A 107 -31.86 -8.97 -0.96
CA LEU A 107 -30.61 -9.58 -0.55
C LEU A 107 -29.44 -8.65 -0.86
N TRP A 108 -28.64 -8.34 0.16
CA TRP A 108 -27.26 -7.92 -0.06
C TRP A 108 -26.43 -9.14 -0.40
N VAL A 109 -25.65 -9.05 -1.47
CA VAL A 109 -24.80 -10.13 -1.97
C VAL A 109 -23.39 -9.58 -2.20
N GLY A 110 -22.37 -10.34 -1.83
CA GLY A 110 -20.97 -9.98 -2.02
C GLY A 110 -20.04 -11.16 -1.71
N GLY A 111 -18.76 -10.89 -1.45
CA GLY A 111 -17.86 -11.90 -0.88
C GLY A 111 -17.97 -11.93 0.65
N SER A 112 -17.50 -13.03 1.25
CA SER A 112 -17.51 -13.19 2.70
C SER A 112 -16.77 -12.03 3.39
N PRO A 113 -17.39 -11.33 4.36
CA PRO A 113 -16.73 -10.25 5.09
C PRO A 113 -15.41 -10.73 5.69
N ASN A 114 -14.36 -9.90 5.61
CA ASN A 114 -13.02 -10.21 6.13
C ASN A 114 -12.39 -11.49 5.55
N ALA A 115 -12.84 -11.99 4.39
CA ALA A 115 -12.23 -13.11 3.68
C ALA A 115 -11.63 -12.63 2.34
N ALA A 116 -10.58 -11.81 2.43
CA ALA A 116 -9.89 -11.31 1.23
C ALA A 116 -9.19 -12.47 0.51
N LYS A 117 -9.28 -12.47 -0.83
CA LYS A 117 -8.54 -13.38 -1.70
C LYS A 117 -7.57 -12.57 -2.53
N ASP A 118 -6.30 -12.94 -2.52
CA ASP A 118 -5.28 -12.20 -3.24
C ASP A 118 -5.55 -12.22 -4.76
N GLY A 119 -5.30 -11.08 -5.42
CA GLY A 119 -5.44 -10.92 -6.86
C GLY A 119 -6.87 -10.77 -7.40
N VAL A 120 -7.92 -10.96 -6.60
CA VAL A 120 -9.31 -10.83 -7.02
C VAL A 120 -10.20 -10.22 -5.94
N ALA A 121 -11.18 -9.42 -6.35
CA ALA A 121 -12.16 -8.80 -5.47
C ALA A 121 -13.59 -9.19 -5.88
N PRO A 122 -14.46 -9.58 -4.94
CA PRO A 122 -15.86 -9.84 -5.21
C PRO A 122 -16.61 -8.52 -5.48
N LEU A 123 -17.52 -8.52 -6.44
CA LEU A 123 -18.40 -7.39 -6.71
C LEU A 123 -19.69 -7.55 -5.92
N GLY A 124 -19.99 -6.59 -5.05
CA GLY A 124 -21.21 -6.59 -4.24
C GLY A 124 -22.41 -5.96 -4.96
N GLY A 125 -23.61 -6.36 -4.56
CA GLY A 125 -24.87 -5.84 -5.09
C GLY A 125 -26.05 -6.04 -4.15
N ILE A 126 -27.15 -5.34 -4.43
CA ILE A 126 -28.46 -5.52 -3.78
C ILE A 126 -29.42 -6.07 -4.82
N ILE A 127 -30.15 -7.12 -4.45
CA ILE A 127 -30.97 -7.91 -5.36
C ILE A 127 -32.39 -8.00 -4.84
N GLU A 128 -33.36 -7.52 -5.63
CA GLU A 128 -34.77 -7.57 -5.31
C GLU A 128 -35.33 -8.99 -5.47
N THR A 129 -35.31 -9.79 -4.41
CA THR A 129 -35.68 -11.21 -4.45
C THR A 129 -37.14 -11.51 -4.13
N ASP A 130 -37.93 -10.54 -3.69
CA ASP A 130 -39.35 -10.71 -3.35
C ASP A 130 -40.24 -10.90 -4.59
N TRP A 131 -39.88 -10.34 -5.76
CA TRP A 131 -40.69 -10.44 -6.98
C TRP A 131 -39.96 -11.00 -8.21
N THR A 132 -38.64 -10.80 -8.34
CA THR A 132 -37.91 -11.04 -9.61
C THR A 132 -37.94 -12.50 -10.07
N PRO A 133 -38.38 -12.89 -11.28
CA PRO A 133 -38.29 -14.28 -11.72
C PRO A 133 -36.85 -14.71 -12.07
N TYR A 134 -35.87 -13.82 -11.92
CA TYR A 134 -34.49 -14.03 -12.35
C TYR A 134 -33.60 -14.46 -11.19
N SER A 135 -32.66 -15.35 -11.49
CA SER A 135 -31.51 -15.54 -10.61
C SER A 135 -30.46 -14.43 -10.83
N PHE A 136 -29.39 -14.47 -10.07
CA PHE A 136 -28.25 -13.57 -10.18
C PHE A 136 -26.94 -14.33 -10.40
N THR A 137 -25.90 -13.59 -10.75
CA THR A 137 -24.54 -14.12 -10.86
C THR A 137 -23.65 -13.46 -9.82
N MET A 138 -22.70 -14.21 -9.27
CA MET A 138 -21.67 -13.64 -8.40
C MET A 138 -20.41 -13.37 -9.22
N ASN A 139 -20.02 -12.10 -9.31
CA ASN A 139 -18.90 -11.66 -10.14
C ASN A 139 -17.68 -11.37 -9.28
N TRP A 140 -16.52 -11.79 -9.77
CA TRP A 140 -15.22 -11.52 -9.17
C TRP A 140 -14.32 -10.86 -10.21
N ARG A 141 -13.70 -9.75 -9.81
CA ARG A 141 -12.84 -8.94 -10.67
C ARG A 141 -11.39 -9.08 -10.26
N PHE A 142 -10.51 -9.35 -11.21
CA PHE A 142 -9.07 -9.33 -11.00
C PHE A 142 -8.60 -7.93 -10.62
N THR A 143 -7.68 -7.86 -9.65
CA THR A 143 -7.07 -6.60 -9.19
C THR A 143 -5.74 -6.31 -9.87
N ARG A 144 -5.13 -7.31 -10.51
CA ARG A 144 -3.90 -7.18 -11.31
C ARG A 144 -3.81 -8.25 -12.41
N PRO A 145 -3.25 -7.93 -13.58
CA PRO A 145 -3.06 -8.89 -14.66
C PRO A 145 -1.88 -9.84 -14.39
N GLY A 146 -1.85 -10.98 -15.09
CA GLY A 146 -0.78 -11.97 -15.03
C GLY A 146 -0.67 -12.71 -13.70
N HIS A 147 -1.66 -12.57 -12.81
CA HIS A 147 -1.72 -13.27 -11.53
C HIS A 147 -2.74 -14.40 -11.61
N VAL A 148 -2.27 -15.64 -11.43
CA VAL A 148 -3.11 -16.83 -11.37
C VAL A 148 -3.71 -16.94 -9.98
N ILE A 149 -5.03 -17.01 -9.91
CA ILE A 149 -5.77 -17.30 -8.68
C ILE A 149 -6.29 -18.72 -8.69
N ARG A 150 -6.47 -19.29 -7.51
CA ARG A 150 -6.98 -20.64 -7.29
C ARG A 150 -8.15 -20.59 -6.33
N PHE A 151 -9.33 -21.04 -6.75
CA PHE A 151 -10.44 -21.35 -5.83
C PHE A 151 -10.45 -22.84 -5.57
N GLU A 152 -10.53 -23.22 -4.30
CA GLU A 152 -10.72 -24.61 -3.93
C GLU A 152 -12.21 -25.02 -4.00
N GLU A 153 -12.45 -26.31 -4.19
CA GLU A 153 -13.79 -26.85 -4.02
C GLU A 153 -14.27 -26.61 -2.58
N ASN A 154 -15.53 -26.22 -2.43
CA ASN A 154 -16.15 -25.77 -1.17
C ASN A 154 -15.61 -24.44 -0.60
N GLU A 155 -14.77 -23.71 -1.32
CA GLU A 155 -14.39 -22.35 -0.94
C GLU A 155 -15.57 -21.38 -1.11
N PRO A 156 -15.89 -20.51 -0.13
CA PRO A 156 -16.93 -19.51 -0.29
C PRO A 156 -16.65 -18.56 -1.45
N PHE A 157 -17.57 -18.46 -2.41
CA PHE A 157 -17.49 -17.47 -3.49
C PHE A 157 -18.54 -16.37 -3.37
N CYS A 158 -19.57 -16.57 -2.55
CA CYS A 158 -20.69 -15.67 -2.37
C CYS A 158 -21.12 -15.67 -0.90
N PHE A 159 -21.43 -14.49 -0.37
CA PHE A 159 -22.00 -14.25 0.94
C PHE A 159 -23.22 -13.35 0.79
N PHE A 160 -24.29 -13.65 1.51
CA PHE A 160 -25.53 -12.89 1.39
C PHE A 160 -26.33 -12.83 2.69
N PHE A 161 -27.11 -11.76 2.83
CA PHE A 161 -28.06 -11.57 3.92
C PHE A 161 -29.20 -10.61 3.54
N PRO A 162 -30.36 -10.70 4.21
CA PRO A 162 -31.50 -9.83 3.93
C PRO A 162 -31.29 -8.39 4.40
N VAL A 163 -31.75 -7.42 3.61
CA VAL A 163 -31.75 -5.98 3.93
C VAL A 163 -33.12 -5.37 3.61
N GLU A 164 -33.58 -4.43 4.43
CA GLU A 164 -34.85 -3.74 4.21
C GLU A 164 -34.70 -2.66 3.13
N ARG A 165 -35.42 -2.80 2.02
CA ARG A 165 -35.28 -1.96 0.82
C ARG A 165 -35.48 -0.46 1.12
N ARG A 166 -36.53 -0.15 1.87
CA ARG A 166 -36.96 1.24 2.13
C ARG A 166 -36.26 1.89 3.32
N LEU A 167 -35.54 1.12 4.14
CA LEU A 167 -34.91 1.66 5.34
C LEU A 167 -33.94 2.78 4.97
N ILE A 168 -33.08 2.57 3.97
CA ILE A 168 -32.07 3.55 3.58
C ILE A 168 -32.67 4.86 3.05
N GLU A 169 -33.80 4.80 2.33
CA GLU A 169 -34.50 5.99 1.82
C GLU A 169 -35.21 6.77 2.94
N SER A 170 -35.62 6.07 4.02
CA SER A 170 -36.29 6.68 5.17
C SER A 170 -35.34 7.34 6.17
N VAL A 171 -34.02 7.14 6.03
CA VAL A 171 -33.03 7.71 6.94
C VAL A 171 -32.80 9.19 6.61
N GLU A 172 -33.05 10.05 7.60
CA GLU A 172 -32.68 11.47 7.56
C GLU A 172 -31.36 11.68 8.34
N PRO A 173 -30.19 11.74 7.68
CA PRO A 173 -28.92 11.87 8.38
C PRO A 173 -28.76 13.26 8.99
N ARG A 174 -28.32 13.32 10.25
CA ARG A 174 -28.04 14.58 10.97
C ARG A 174 -26.63 14.58 11.55
N ILE A 175 -25.92 15.69 11.36
CA ILE A 175 -24.68 16.00 12.08
C ILE A 175 -25.04 17.00 13.18
N ALA A 176 -24.73 16.66 14.44
CA ALA A 176 -24.99 17.52 15.59
C ALA A 176 -23.78 17.50 16.56
N PRO A 177 -23.50 18.62 17.26
CA PRO A 177 -22.50 18.64 18.33
C PRO A 177 -22.87 17.67 19.46
N ILE A 178 -21.87 17.00 20.05
CA ILE A 178 -22.09 16.07 21.16
C ILE A 178 -22.63 16.78 22.42
N GLU A 179 -22.42 18.10 22.50
CA GLU A 179 -22.95 18.99 23.54
C GLU A 179 -24.48 18.98 23.63
N GLU A 180 -25.19 18.68 22.53
CA GLU A 180 -26.64 18.55 22.54
C GLU A 180 -27.12 17.31 23.34
N HIS A 181 -26.22 16.37 23.62
CA HIS A 181 -26.49 15.16 24.40
C HIS A 181 -25.51 15.03 25.59
N PRO A 182 -25.70 15.82 26.67
CA PRO A 182 -24.77 15.88 27.80
C PRO A 182 -24.45 14.52 28.45
N GLU A 183 -25.43 13.63 28.53
CA GLU A 183 -25.23 12.29 29.09
C GLU A 183 -24.36 11.41 28.18
N LEU A 184 -24.57 11.48 26.86
CA LEU A 184 -23.73 10.76 25.89
C LEU A 184 -22.29 11.31 25.92
N LYS A 185 -22.15 12.64 26.02
CA LYS A 185 -20.84 13.30 26.19
C LYS A 185 -20.13 12.80 27.45
N ARG A 186 -20.82 12.78 28.60
CA ARG A 186 -20.28 12.25 29.86
C ARG A 186 -19.82 10.80 29.71
N GLN A 187 -20.64 9.94 29.13
CA GLN A 187 -20.30 8.52 28.90
C GLN A 187 -19.08 8.37 27.97
N PHE A 188 -18.98 9.19 26.93
CA PHE A 188 -17.82 9.20 26.02
C PHE A 188 -16.54 9.65 26.74
N GLU A 189 -16.60 10.72 27.52
CA GLU A 189 -15.47 11.24 28.30
C GLU A 189 -14.99 10.22 29.35
N GLU A 190 -15.92 9.56 30.06
CA GLU A 190 -15.61 8.50 31.01
C GLU A 190 -14.97 7.28 30.33
N TRP A 191 -15.48 6.88 29.16
CA TRP A 191 -14.89 5.83 28.36
C TRP A 191 -13.48 6.19 27.88
N SER A 192 -13.28 7.42 27.38
CA SER A 192 -11.98 7.91 26.90
C SER A 192 -10.95 7.90 28.02
N ALA A 193 -11.29 8.47 29.19
CA ALA A 193 -10.42 8.47 30.36
C ALA A 193 -10.09 7.05 30.85
N SER A 194 -11.09 6.16 30.87
CA SER A 194 -10.90 4.74 31.20
C SER A 194 -9.95 4.03 30.21
N ARG A 195 -10.02 4.39 28.93
CA ARG A 195 -9.19 3.81 27.88
C ARG A 195 -7.73 4.26 28.01
N ASP A 196 -7.49 5.54 28.27
CA ASP A 196 -6.16 6.11 28.47
C ASP A 196 -5.50 5.48 29.71
N ALA A 197 -6.22 5.44 30.83
CA ALA A 197 -5.75 4.80 32.06
C ALA A 197 -5.43 3.31 31.86
N PHE A 198 -6.26 2.59 31.09
CA PHE A 198 -6.02 1.19 30.76
C PHE A 198 -4.75 0.99 29.91
N GLN A 199 -4.54 1.82 28.88
CA GLN A 199 -3.33 1.74 28.05
C GLN A 199 -2.07 2.03 28.86
N GLN A 200 -2.11 3.04 29.73
CA GLN A 200 -1.02 3.37 30.63
C GLN A 200 -0.71 2.19 31.58
N ALA A 201 -1.74 1.61 32.22
CA ALA A 201 -1.56 0.46 33.11
C ALA A 201 -0.99 -0.77 32.38
N VAL A 202 -1.41 -1.04 31.14
CA VAL A 202 -0.85 -2.13 30.33
C VAL A 202 0.62 -1.88 29.96
N ALA A 203 0.98 -0.63 29.65
CA ALA A 203 2.36 -0.25 29.34
C ALA A 203 3.29 -0.40 30.56
N GLU A 204 2.80 -0.03 31.75
CA GLU A 204 3.53 -0.13 33.02
C GLU A 204 3.66 -1.57 33.52
N THR A 205 2.56 -2.34 33.51
CA THR A 205 2.53 -3.69 34.10
C THR A 205 2.98 -4.79 33.15
N ARG A 206 2.95 -4.54 31.83
CA ARG A 206 3.27 -5.50 30.76
C ARG A 206 2.70 -6.90 31.07
N PRO A 207 1.38 -7.01 31.26
CA PRO A 207 0.78 -8.24 31.78
C PRO A 207 1.07 -9.40 30.83
N ALA A 208 1.54 -10.52 31.38
CA ALA A 208 1.86 -11.70 30.59
C ALA A 208 0.59 -12.35 29.98
N ASN A 209 -0.55 -12.20 30.64
CA ASN A 209 -1.82 -12.79 30.23
C ASN A 209 -2.48 -11.96 29.10
N PRO A 210 -2.72 -12.56 27.92
CA PRO A 210 -3.41 -11.91 26.79
C PRO A 210 -4.74 -11.25 27.15
N SER A 211 -5.45 -11.84 28.11
CA SER A 211 -6.79 -11.40 28.50
C SER A 211 -6.80 -10.11 29.33
N GLU A 212 -5.65 -9.73 29.90
CA GLU A 212 -5.42 -8.51 30.68
C GLU A 212 -4.91 -7.36 29.80
N LYS A 213 -4.47 -7.64 28.58
CA LYS A 213 -4.08 -6.65 27.56
C LYS A 213 -5.27 -6.07 26.79
N TRP A 214 -6.50 -6.49 27.11
CA TRP A 214 -7.69 -6.12 26.35
C TRP A 214 -8.87 -5.73 27.25
N GLN A 215 -9.40 -4.52 27.01
CA GLN A 215 -10.57 -3.98 27.68
C GLN A 215 -11.86 -4.51 27.01
N LYS A 216 -12.72 -5.19 27.78
CA LYS A 216 -13.82 -6.02 27.26
C LYS A 216 -15.21 -5.41 27.39
N PHE A 217 -15.34 -4.12 27.73
CA PHE A 217 -16.63 -3.50 28.05
C PHE A 217 -17.64 -3.66 26.91
N TYR A 218 -17.30 -3.22 25.70
CA TYR A 218 -18.15 -3.40 24.52
C TYR A 218 -18.45 -4.89 24.24
N TYR A 219 -17.46 -5.78 24.33
CA TYR A 219 -17.66 -7.21 24.11
C TYR A 219 -18.68 -7.81 25.10
N ARG A 220 -18.65 -7.35 26.35
CA ARG A 220 -19.54 -7.79 27.44
C ARG A 220 -20.88 -7.03 27.47
N GLY A 221 -21.08 -6.02 26.62
CA GLY A 221 -22.26 -5.16 26.68
C GLY A 221 -22.33 -4.33 27.95
N LEU A 222 -21.19 -3.80 28.40
CA LEU A 222 -21.06 -2.96 29.59
C LEU A 222 -20.68 -1.52 29.20
N ASN A 223 -21.17 -0.56 29.98
CA ASN A 223 -20.73 0.83 29.93
C ASN A 223 -19.36 0.99 30.63
N ALA A 224 -18.76 2.18 30.50
CA ALA A 224 -17.45 2.47 31.09
C ALA A 224 -17.42 2.36 32.63
N ASP A 225 -18.55 2.63 33.29
CA ASP A 225 -18.76 2.48 34.74
C ASP A 225 -19.04 1.02 35.17
N GLY A 226 -19.08 0.07 34.23
CA GLY A 226 -19.37 -1.33 34.47
C GLY A 226 -20.86 -1.68 34.57
N SER A 227 -21.76 -0.70 34.44
CA SER A 227 -23.20 -0.95 34.32
C SER A 227 -23.55 -1.66 33.01
N ARG A 228 -24.71 -2.30 32.93
CA ARG A 228 -25.17 -2.97 31.71
C ARG A 228 -25.56 -1.92 30.66
N GLY A 229 -25.05 -2.10 29.44
CA GLY A 229 -25.48 -1.35 28.27
C GLY A 229 -26.83 -1.84 27.73
N ALA A 230 -27.03 -1.72 26.41
CA ALA A 230 -28.28 -2.06 25.76
C ALA A 230 -28.72 -3.52 26.03
N PRO A 231 -30.01 -3.75 26.36
CA PRO A 231 -30.50 -5.07 26.77
C PRO A 231 -30.46 -6.12 25.65
N ASP A 232 -30.39 -5.68 24.40
CA ASP A 232 -30.35 -6.50 23.20
C ASP A 232 -28.95 -6.62 22.57
N HIS A 233 -27.89 -6.18 23.29
CA HIS A 233 -26.50 -6.32 22.85
C HIS A 233 -26.17 -7.76 22.46
N ARG A 234 -25.56 -7.94 21.28
CA ARG A 234 -25.22 -9.26 20.73
C ARG A 234 -23.72 -9.42 20.61
N SER A 235 -23.19 -10.46 21.25
CA SER A 235 -21.78 -10.87 21.11
C SER A 235 -21.58 -12.04 20.13
N LYS A 236 -22.68 -12.67 19.69
CA LYS A 236 -22.68 -13.78 18.72
C LYS A 236 -24.03 -13.88 18.02
N LEU A 237 -24.01 -14.21 16.73
CA LEU A 237 -25.20 -14.60 15.96
C LEU A 237 -25.32 -16.13 15.88
N ARG A 238 -26.56 -16.63 15.88
CA ARG A 238 -26.88 -18.05 15.66
C ARG A 238 -27.93 -18.13 14.57
N LEU A 239 -27.46 -18.13 13.32
CA LEU A 239 -28.32 -18.28 12.16
C LEU A 239 -28.74 -19.76 12.01
N LYS A 240 -29.86 -19.99 11.34
CA LYS A 240 -30.32 -21.33 10.99
C LYS A 240 -29.74 -21.71 9.62
N ASP A 241 -29.31 -22.95 9.46
CA ASP A 241 -28.99 -23.48 8.13
C ASP A 241 -30.27 -23.60 7.29
N PHE A 242 -30.11 -23.68 5.97
CA PHE A 242 -31.23 -23.97 5.07
C PHE A 242 -31.71 -25.41 5.31
N ALA A 243 -32.97 -25.56 5.71
CA ALA A 243 -33.58 -26.88 5.87
C ALA A 243 -33.93 -27.45 4.48
N CYS A 244 -33.71 -28.75 4.29
CA CYS A 244 -34.19 -29.44 3.10
C CYS A 244 -35.69 -29.79 3.25
N GLY A 245 -36.45 -29.73 2.15
CA GLY A 245 -37.80 -30.31 2.12
C GLY A 245 -37.74 -31.83 2.28
N GLU A 246 -38.84 -32.46 2.72
CA GLU A 246 -38.90 -33.89 3.08
C GLU A 246 -38.42 -34.86 1.98
N ASP A 247 -38.44 -34.44 0.70
CA ASP A 247 -38.01 -35.22 -0.47
C ASP A 247 -36.72 -34.70 -1.16
N PHE A 248 -36.04 -33.71 -0.57
CA PHE A 248 -34.82 -33.11 -1.13
C PHE A 248 -33.62 -33.41 -0.23
N HIS A 249 -32.55 -33.99 -0.76
CA HIS A 249 -31.30 -34.16 -0.02
C HIS A 249 -30.29 -33.12 -0.50
N HIS A 250 -30.01 -32.14 0.35
CA HIS A 250 -28.91 -31.20 0.16
C HIS A 250 -27.85 -31.44 1.23
N GLU A 251 -26.66 -31.88 0.81
CA GLU A 251 -25.50 -31.99 1.70
C GLU A 251 -24.85 -30.62 1.85
N THR A 252 -24.98 -30.02 3.03
CA THR A 252 -24.16 -28.89 3.44
C THR A 252 -22.71 -29.38 3.56
N PRO A 253 -21.78 -28.94 2.71
CA PRO A 253 -20.41 -29.40 2.83
C PRO A 253 -19.84 -28.94 4.17
N ALA A 254 -19.11 -29.83 4.84
CA ALA A 254 -18.23 -29.41 5.92
C ALA A 254 -17.31 -28.30 5.38
N ALA A 255 -16.95 -27.34 6.24
CA ALA A 255 -15.96 -26.36 5.84
C ALA A 255 -14.72 -27.09 5.30
N PRO A 256 -14.25 -26.77 4.08
CA PRO A 256 -13.09 -27.46 3.55
C PRO A 256 -11.96 -27.26 4.56
N SER A 257 -11.46 -28.37 5.10
CA SER A 257 -10.08 -28.37 5.59
C SER A 257 -9.25 -28.30 4.33
N CYS A 258 -8.83 -27.10 3.93
CA CYS A 258 -8.03 -26.91 2.71
C CYS A 258 -6.89 -27.95 2.69
N PRO A 259 -6.93 -28.97 1.82
CA PRO A 259 -5.93 -30.04 1.82
C PRO A 259 -4.61 -29.57 1.18
N VAL A 260 -4.62 -28.38 0.58
CA VAL A 260 -3.50 -27.74 -0.12
C VAL A 260 -3.13 -26.39 0.51
N ALA A 261 -3.73 -26.05 1.66
CA ALA A 261 -2.91 -25.41 2.67
C ALA A 261 -1.87 -26.48 3.01
N GLN A 262 -0.72 -26.44 2.33
CA GLN A 262 0.51 -26.80 3.01
C GLN A 262 0.34 -26.24 4.41
N PRO A 263 0.63 -27.01 5.48
CA PRO A 263 0.71 -26.37 6.77
C PRO A 263 1.54 -25.13 6.50
N VAL A 264 0.97 -23.94 6.72
CA VAL A 264 1.78 -22.82 7.12
C VAL A 264 2.51 -23.47 8.25
N ARG A 265 3.77 -23.87 8.01
CA ARG A 265 4.67 -24.26 9.07
C ARG A 265 4.38 -23.16 10.06
N GLN A 266 3.82 -23.53 11.21
CA GLN A 266 4.00 -22.68 12.35
C GLN A 266 5.50 -22.51 12.36
N LEU A 267 5.96 -21.37 11.82
CA LEU A 267 7.17 -20.76 12.26
C LEU A 267 6.80 -20.45 13.72
N GLU A 268 6.89 -21.49 14.56
CA GLU A 268 7.71 -21.37 15.74
C GLU A 268 8.85 -20.45 15.31
N ALA A 269 9.04 -19.36 16.05
CA ALA A 269 10.25 -18.59 15.96
C ALA A 269 11.41 -19.52 16.36
N GLN A 270 11.74 -20.45 15.46
CA GLN A 270 13.03 -21.05 15.34
C GLN A 270 13.90 -19.96 14.71
N PRO A 271 15.17 -19.88 15.12
CA PRO A 271 16.09 -18.91 14.56
C PRO A 271 16.00 -18.96 13.02
N LYS A 272 15.87 -17.78 12.41
CA LYS A 272 15.79 -17.61 10.95
C LYS A 272 17.09 -18.12 10.30
N ASP A 273 17.17 -19.41 10.02
CA ASP A 273 18.24 -19.98 9.20
C ASP A 273 17.63 -20.99 8.18
N GLY A 274 17.26 -20.45 6.99
CA GLY A 274 16.92 -21.14 5.71
C GLY A 274 15.42 -21.23 5.32
N PRO A 275 14.99 -21.39 4.04
CA PRO A 275 15.52 -20.95 2.73
C PRO A 275 14.61 -19.88 2.03
N SER A 276 13.72 -19.17 2.74
CA SER A 276 12.82 -18.18 2.10
C SER A 276 13.53 -16.88 1.71
N ALA A 277 14.44 -16.39 2.55
CA ALA A 277 15.37 -15.32 2.20
C ALA A 277 16.26 -15.72 1.02
N ASP A 278 16.72 -16.98 1.00
CA ASP A 278 17.52 -17.52 -0.10
C ASP A 278 16.73 -17.55 -1.42
N LYS A 279 15.44 -17.87 -1.38
CA LYS A 279 14.57 -17.83 -2.58
C LYS A 279 14.33 -16.40 -3.07
N SER A 280 14.00 -15.46 -2.20
CA SER A 280 13.84 -14.05 -2.58
C SER A 280 15.15 -13.47 -3.10
N ALA A 281 16.26 -13.72 -2.42
CA ALA A 281 17.60 -13.34 -2.88
C ALA A 281 17.95 -14.01 -4.21
N TRP A 282 17.59 -15.28 -4.40
CA TRP A 282 17.78 -15.99 -5.67
C TRP A 282 16.97 -15.38 -6.81
N ILE A 283 15.70 -15.05 -6.61
CA ILE A 283 14.85 -14.37 -7.61
C ILE A 283 15.46 -13.03 -7.98
N LEU A 284 15.77 -12.20 -6.98
CA LEU A 284 16.39 -10.89 -7.20
C LEU A 284 17.72 -11.02 -7.95
N SER A 285 18.58 -11.97 -7.56
CA SER A 285 19.83 -12.25 -8.27
C SER A 285 19.61 -12.73 -9.71
N SER A 286 18.53 -13.48 -9.97
CA SER A 286 18.20 -14.00 -11.30
C SER A 286 17.66 -12.89 -12.21
N LEU A 287 16.83 -11.99 -11.68
CA LEU A 287 16.38 -10.79 -12.39
C LEU A 287 17.56 -9.88 -12.74
N GLU A 288 18.54 -9.74 -11.85
CA GLU A 288 19.76 -8.99 -12.12
C GLU A 288 20.63 -9.64 -13.20
N ARG A 289 20.74 -10.99 -13.20
CA ARG A 289 21.42 -11.72 -14.28
C ARG A 289 20.73 -11.46 -15.63
N LEU A 290 19.40 -11.48 -15.68
CA LEU A 290 18.64 -11.17 -16.89
C LEU A 290 18.87 -9.72 -17.34
N ARG A 291 18.77 -8.74 -16.44
CA ARG A 291 19.07 -7.32 -16.73
C ARG A 291 20.48 -7.16 -17.29
N SER A 292 21.43 -7.94 -16.78
CA SER A 292 22.82 -7.87 -17.22
C SER A 292 23.09 -8.37 -18.64
N MET A 293 22.14 -9.05 -19.27
CA MET A 293 22.23 -9.50 -20.66
C MET A 293 22.05 -8.34 -21.65
N ALA A 294 21.48 -7.21 -21.22
CA ALA A 294 21.39 -5.97 -21.98
C ALA A 294 22.52 -4.99 -21.60
N PRO A 295 22.80 -3.97 -22.44
CA PRO A 295 23.78 -2.94 -22.10
C PRO A 295 23.46 -2.28 -20.76
N ARG A 296 24.39 -2.36 -19.80
CA ARG A 296 24.23 -1.86 -18.42
C ARG A 296 24.40 -0.34 -18.32
N ARG A 297 23.66 0.43 -19.12
CA ARG A 297 23.72 1.90 -19.09
C ARG A 297 22.33 2.45 -18.82
N ILE A 298 22.26 3.44 -17.95
CA ILE A 298 21.05 4.23 -17.77
C ILE A 298 20.81 4.99 -19.07
N PRO A 299 19.66 4.79 -19.75
CA PRO A 299 19.37 5.46 -20.99
C PRO A 299 19.30 6.97 -20.77
N CYS A 300 19.83 7.69 -21.76
CA CYS A 300 19.68 9.12 -21.90
C CYS A 300 18.77 9.38 -23.11
N ARG A 301 17.75 10.23 -22.92
CA ARG A 301 16.73 10.55 -23.93
C ARG A 301 16.54 12.05 -23.95
N THR A 302 16.51 12.67 -25.12
CA THR A 302 16.15 14.09 -25.26
C THR A 302 14.65 14.30 -25.28
N GLU A 303 13.91 13.30 -25.78
CA GLU A 303 12.45 13.28 -25.87
C GLU A 303 11.94 11.88 -25.55
N ILE A 304 10.78 11.79 -24.92
CA ILE A 304 10.08 10.54 -24.65
C ILE A 304 8.58 10.84 -24.54
N SER A 305 7.73 9.96 -25.10
CA SER A 305 6.29 10.10 -24.90
C SER A 305 5.88 9.63 -23.51
N ARG A 306 4.69 10.04 -23.06
CA ARG A 306 4.11 9.57 -21.80
C ARG A 306 4.00 8.04 -21.75
N GLU A 307 3.56 7.43 -22.85
CA GLU A 307 3.35 5.98 -22.96
C GLU A 307 4.67 5.22 -22.92
N ALA A 308 5.68 5.71 -23.62
CA ALA A 308 7.02 5.12 -23.60
C ALA A 308 7.67 5.27 -22.22
N PHE A 309 7.53 6.43 -21.58
CA PHE A 309 8.01 6.63 -20.21
C PHE A 309 7.34 5.67 -19.22
N LEU A 310 6.02 5.49 -19.32
CA LEU A 310 5.29 4.54 -18.50
C LEU A 310 5.77 3.10 -18.72
N ALA A 311 5.80 2.64 -19.98
CA ALA A 311 6.09 1.25 -20.31
C ALA A 311 7.56 0.87 -20.08
N GLU A 312 8.50 1.74 -20.46
CA GLU A 312 9.93 1.42 -20.50
C GLU A 312 10.67 1.80 -19.20
N HIS A 313 10.11 2.70 -18.38
CA HIS A 313 10.79 3.22 -17.20
C HIS A 313 9.97 3.10 -15.93
N TYR A 314 8.77 3.70 -15.91
CA TYR A 314 7.95 3.75 -14.69
C TYR A 314 7.48 2.35 -14.26
N ALA A 315 6.78 1.63 -15.14
CA ALA A 315 6.28 0.28 -14.86
C ALA A 315 7.38 -0.78 -14.92
N ALA A 316 8.40 -0.58 -15.76
CA ALA A 316 9.54 -1.48 -15.87
C ALA A 316 10.55 -1.34 -14.70
N ASN A 317 10.35 -0.36 -13.82
CA ASN A 317 11.24 -0.03 -12.71
C ASN A 317 12.71 0.15 -13.18
N PHE A 318 12.91 1.00 -14.20
CA PHE A 318 14.24 1.27 -14.76
C PHE A 318 14.49 2.78 -14.93
N PRO A 319 15.64 3.30 -14.46
CA PRO A 319 15.93 4.73 -14.47
C PRO A 319 16.16 5.26 -15.89
N VAL A 320 15.93 6.57 -16.07
CA VAL A 320 16.20 7.27 -17.33
C VAL A 320 16.55 8.73 -17.08
N VAL A 321 17.56 9.22 -17.80
CA VAL A 321 17.89 10.65 -17.87
C VAL A 321 17.16 11.27 -19.05
N LEU A 322 16.37 12.30 -18.77
CA LEU A 322 15.71 13.16 -19.76
C LEU A 322 16.55 14.42 -19.94
N GLN A 323 17.38 14.40 -20.97
CA GLN A 323 18.43 15.39 -21.20
C GLN A 323 17.83 16.75 -21.57
N GLY A 324 18.13 17.75 -20.75
CA GLY A 324 17.65 19.11 -20.94
C GLY A 324 16.12 19.24 -20.90
N ALA A 325 15.40 18.35 -20.21
CA ALA A 325 13.94 18.37 -20.11
C ALA A 325 13.38 19.66 -19.50
N VAL A 326 14.17 20.36 -18.68
CA VAL A 326 13.79 21.62 -18.03
C VAL A 326 14.74 22.77 -18.37
N ARG A 327 15.51 22.65 -19.46
CA ARG A 327 16.55 23.62 -19.87
C ARG A 327 16.02 25.05 -20.08
N ASP A 328 14.75 25.17 -20.47
CA ASP A 328 14.10 26.43 -20.80
C ASP A 328 13.43 27.10 -19.59
N TRP A 329 13.49 26.49 -18.40
CA TRP A 329 12.91 27.07 -17.20
C TRP A 329 13.72 28.29 -16.73
N PRO A 330 13.07 29.40 -16.33
CA PRO A 330 13.78 30.57 -15.82
C PRO A 330 14.74 30.24 -14.67
N ALA A 331 14.40 29.25 -13.83
CA ALA A 331 15.26 28.81 -12.73
C ALA A 331 16.66 28.39 -13.20
N VAL A 332 16.76 27.64 -14.32
CA VAL A 332 18.05 27.18 -14.86
C VAL A 332 18.94 28.35 -15.31
N GLN A 333 18.32 29.45 -15.76
CA GLN A 333 19.02 30.61 -16.31
C GLN A 333 19.31 31.68 -15.25
N ARG A 334 18.42 31.84 -14.26
CA ARG A 334 18.44 32.97 -13.32
C ARG A 334 19.03 32.60 -11.97
N TRP A 335 18.83 31.38 -11.50
CA TRP A 335 19.17 31.03 -10.12
C TRP A 335 20.68 30.98 -9.93
N ASN A 336 21.14 31.86 -9.05
CA ASN A 336 22.50 31.93 -8.53
C ASN A 336 22.43 32.53 -7.12
N PRO A 337 23.49 32.40 -6.29
CA PRO A 337 23.47 32.90 -4.92
C PRO A 337 22.98 34.34 -4.76
N HIS A 338 23.40 35.27 -5.62
CA HIS A 338 22.97 36.67 -5.55
C HIS A 338 21.48 36.84 -5.83
N TYR A 339 20.99 36.26 -6.93
CA TYR A 339 19.58 36.32 -7.30
C TYR A 339 18.66 35.75 -6.20
N LEU A 340 19.04 34.62 -5.61
CA LEU A 340 18.23 33.99 -4.57
C LEU A 340 18.21 34.82 -3.28
N LYS A 341 19.34 35.43 -2.90
CA LYS A 341 19.41 36.37 -1.77
C LYS A 341 18.55 37.61 -2.00
N ASP A 342 18.54 38.16 -3.21
CA ASP A 342 17.71 39.32 -3.55
C ASP A 342 16.20 38.98 -3.46
N MET A 343 15.81 37.77 -3.88
CA MET A 343 14.41 37.36 -3.90
C MET A 343 13.86 36.96 -2.53
N ILE A 344 14.62 36.19 -1.75
CA ILE A 344 14.11 35.58 -0.50
C ILE A 344 15.08 35.67 0.68
N GLY A 345 16.17 36.45 0.59
CA GLY A 345 17.22 36.53 1.61
C GLY A 345 16.74 36.73 3.05
N PRO A 346 15.77 37.64 3.32
CA PRO A 346 15.25 37.84 4.68
C PRO A 346 14.31 36.73 5.19
N GLN A 347 13.83 35.84 4.33
CA GLN A 347 12.92 34.77 4.73
C GLN A 347 13.65 33.76 5.62
N ILE A 348 12.98 33.26 6.65
CA ILE A 348 13.51 32.20 7.50
C ILE A 348 13.30 30.86 6.82
N VAL A 349 14.37 30.08 6.70
CA VAL A 349 14.35 28.71 6.18
C VAL A 349 14.91 27.74 7.20
N GLU A 350 14.43 26.51 7.16
CA GLU A 350 14.97 25.37 7.89
C GLU A 350 15.96 24.61 7.01
N VAL A 351 17.13 24.29 7.56
CA VAL A 351 18.18 23.51 6.93
C VAL A 351 18.69 22.43 7.88
N GLN A 352 19.42 21.46 7.35
CA GLN A 352 20.20 20.52 8.15
C GLN A 352 21.60 21.09 8.39
N SER A 353 22.03 21.20 9.64
CA SER A 353 23.34 21.76 10.04
C SER A 353 24.13 20.78 10.94
N GLY A 354 25.45 20.98 11.07
CA GLY A 354 26.28 20.12 11.91
C GLY A 354 26.42 18.68 11.38
N ARG A 355 26.18 18.47 10.09
CA ARG A 355 26.20 17.15 9.43
C ARG A 355 27.57 16.47 9.50
N VAL A 356 28.65 17.25 9.57
CA VAL A 356 30.02 16.69 9.60
C VAL A 356 30.37 16.16 11.00
N ALA A 357 29.76 16.72 12.04
CA ALA A 357 30.04 16.34 13.42
C ALA A 357 29.34 15.04 13.86
N ASP A 358 28.35 14.56 13.10
CA ASP A 358 27.61 13.33 13.38
C ASP A 358 27.84 12.28 12.29
N GLU A 359 28.57 11.21 12.64
CA GLU A 359 28.80 10.10 11.72
C GLU A 359 27.52 9.35 11.35
N ASP A 360 26.51 9.37 12.22
CA ASP A 360 25.19 8.75 12.03
C ASP A 360 24.10 9.78 11.67
N PHE A 361 24.50 10.93 11.12
CA PHE A 361 23.61 12.05 10.78
C PHE A 361 22.27 11.63 10.14
N GLU A 362 22.28 10.72 9.17
CA GLU A 362 21.06 10.33 8.45
C GLU A 362 20.03 9.63 9.38
N ARG A 363 20.46 9.08 10.51
CA ARG A 363 19.60 8.49 11.55
C ARG A 363 19.14 9.53 12.58
N ASN A 364 19.96 10.56 12.81
CA ASN A 364 19.75 11.58 13.83
C ASN A 364 19.21 12.89 13.25
N MET A 365 18.82 12.92 11.97
CA MET A 365 18.51 14.14 11.22
C MET A 365 17.47 15.07 11.87
N ASP A 366 16.63 14.53 12.76
CA ASP A 366 15.67 15.31 13.54
C ASP A 366 16.33 16.31 14.49
N GLY A 367 17.48 15.95 15.06
CA GLY A 367 18.24 16.79 15.98
C GLY A 367 19.09 17.87 15.30
N HIS A 368 19.16 17.87 13.96
CA HIS A 368 20.06 18.74 13.19
C HIS A 368 19.36 19.86 12.44
N ARG A 369 18.05 20.04 12.66
CA ARG A 369 17.27 21.10 12.03
C ARG A 369 17.65 22.45 12.62
N THR A 370 17.96 23.40 11.76
CA THR A 370 18.30 24.77 12.16
C THR A 370 17.53 25.76 11.30
N ALA A 371 16.86 26.72 11.94
CA ALA A 371 16.19 27.82 11.26
C ALA A 371 17.11 29.05 11.20
N MET A 372 17.26 29.65 10.02
CA MET A 372 18.07 30.86 9.82
C MET A 372 17.55 31.68 8.63
N PRO A 373 17.90 32.97 8.52
CA PRO A 373 17.65 33.75 7.30
C PRO A 373 18.28 33.08 6.08
N PHE A 374 17.56 33.02 4.96
CA PHE A 374 18.04 32.40 3.73
C PHE A 374 19.35 33.04 3.23
N ALA A 375 19.52 34.35 3.44
CA ALA A 375 20.75 35.06 3.11
C ALA A 375 21.96 34.53 3.88
N GLU A 376 21.79 34.24 5.18
CA GLU A 376 22.83 33.67 6.04
C GLU A 376 23.16 32.24 5.60
N PHE A 377 22.13 31.43 5.33
CA PHE A 377 22.31 30.09 4.76
C PHE A 377 23.14 30.11 3.47
N ILE A 378 22.80 30.97 2.51
CA ILE A 378 23.55 31.11 1.25
C ILE A 378 25.00 31.54 1.53
N ASP A 379 25.22 32.48 2.46
CA ASP A 379 26.57 32.92 2.82
C ASP A 379 27.40 31.79 3.43
N LEU A 380 26.80 30.92 4.26
CA LEU A 380 27.47 29.73 4.80
C LEU A 380 27.86 28.75 3.69
N ILE A 381 26.93 28.41 2.79
CA ILE A 381 27.20 27.41 1.75
C ILE A 381 27.98 27.94 0.54
N CYS A 382 28.26 29.23 0.47
CA CYS A 382 29.14 29.80 -0.55
C CYS A 382 30.59 29.93 -0.06
N GLN A 383 30.88 29.58 1.19
CA GLN A 383 32.26 29.56 1.71
C GLN A 383 33.08 28.45 1.04
N PRO A 384 34.39 28.68 0.79
CA PRO A 384 35.25 27.70 0.14
C PRO A 384 35.33 26.33 0.86
N ASP A 385 35.12 26.32 2.17
CA ASP A 385 35.24 25.16 3.07
C ASP A 385 33.88 24.63 3.57
N ALA A 386 32.75 25.09 3.01
CA ALA A 386 31.40 24.72 3.44
C ALA A 386 31.11 23.20 3.39
N ALA A 387 31.74 22.49 2.43
CA ALA A 387 31.73 21.04 2.29
C ALA A 387 30.34 20.36 2.38
N ASN A 388 30.01 19.68 3.48
CA ASN A 388 28.72 18.99 3.65
C ASN A 388 28.01 19.36 4.96
N ASP A 389 28.45 20.43 5.65
CA ASP A 389 27.98 20.68 7.04
C ASP A 389 26.58 21.30 7.10
N VAL A 390 26.27 22.19 6.17
CA VAL A 390 24.97 22.86 6.06
C VAL A 390 24.34 22.55 4.70
N TYR A 391 23.12 21.99 4.71
CA TYR A 391 22.44 21.55 3.50
C TYR A 391 20.92 21.68 3.63
N MET A 392 20.26 22.29 2.63
CA MET A 392 18.80 22.23 2.52
C MET A 392 18.42 20.96 1.78
N THR A 393 17.54 20.16 2.38
CA THR A 393 17.12 18.85 1.83
C THR A 393 15.62 18.77 1.63
N ALA A 394 15.16 17.71 0.95
CA ALA A 394 13.73 17.43 0.82
C ALA A 394 13.02 17.29 2.18
N TYR A 395 13.75 16.90 3.23
CA TYR A 395 13.22 16.79 4.60
C TYR A 395 12.65 18.11 5.13
N ASN A 396 13.25 19.23 4.73
CA ASN A 396 12.87 20.58 5.18
C ASN A 396 11.81 21.23 4.28
N SER A 397 11.37 20.55 3.21
CA SER A 397 10.54 21.15 2.15
C SER A 397 9.21 21.70 2.67
N GLY A 398 8.54 21.00 3.58
CA GLY A 398 7.30 21.46 4.20
C GLY A 398 7.47 22.76 4.99
N ALA A 399 8.57 22.88 5.74
CA ALA A 399 8.87 24.10 6.51
C ALA A 399 9.26 25.28 5.60
N ASN A 400 9.86 25.00 4.44
CA ASN A 400 10.40 26.01 3.53
C ASN A 400 9.42 26.48 2.43
N GLN A 401 8.26 25.83 2.29
CA GLN A 401 7.35 26.09 1.17
C GLN A 401 6.91 27.56 1.08
N ALA A 402 6.60 28.18 2.23
CA ALA A 402 6.19 29.59 2.27
C ALA A 402 7.35 30.55 1.96
N ALA A 403 8.54 30.28 2.50
CA ALA A 403 9.74 31.08 2.27
C ALA A 403 10.18 31.06 0.80
N MET A 404 9.99 29.93 0.11
CA MET A 404 10.37 29.73 -1.30
C MET A 404 9.33 30.25 -2.30
N ALA A 405 8.16 30.73 -1.84
CA ALA A 405 7.03 31.07 -2.71
C ALA A 405 7.38 32.10 -3.81
N ALA A 406 8.26 33.06 -3.53
CA ALA A 406 8.68 34.08 -4.49
C ALA A 406 9.52 33.51 -5.66
N LEU A 407 10.10 32.32 -5.50
CA LEU A 407 10.89 31.63 -6.52
C LEU A 407 10.05 30.71 -7.42
N HIS A 408 8.83 30.34 -7.00
CA HIS A 408 7.97 29.42 -7.73
C HIS A 408 7.65 29.84 -9.17
N PRO A 409 7.50 31.14 -9.51
CA PRO A 409 7.29 31.55 -10.90
C PRO A 409 8.44 31.21 -11.86
N ASP A 410 9.64 30.95 -11.34
CA ASP A 410 10.79 30.53 -12.14
C ASP A 410 10.78 29.02 -12.48
N LEU A 411 9.88 28.25 -11.86
CA LEU A 411 9.73 26.81 -12.08
C LEU A 411 8.60 26.54 -13.07
N GLY A 412 8.88 25.70 -14.06
CA GLY A 412 7.86 25.14 -14.94
C GLY A 412 7.20 23.91 -14.32
N PHE A 413 6.51 23.13 -15.16
CA PHE A 413 5.88 21.88 -14.74
C PHE A 413 5.89 20.85 -15.87
N LEU A 414 6.22 19.59 -15.57
CA LEU A 414 6.26 18.49 -16.54
C LEU A 414 4.93 17.71 -16.49
N ASP A 415 3.87 18.31 -17.03
CA ASP A 415 2.49 17.77 -17.08
C ASP A 415 2.36 16.42 -17.81
N GLN A 416 3.32 16.08 -18.66
CA GLN A 416 3.41 14.77 -19.28
C GLN A 416 3.58 13.63 -18.25
N PHE A 417 4.19 13.90 -17.08
CA PHE A 417 4.46 12.89 -16.03
C PHE A 417 3.88 13.23 -14.67
N LEU A 418 3.67 14.51 -14.36
CA LEU A 418 3.30 15.01 -13.04
C LEU A 418 1.85 15.51 -13.00
N SER A 419 1.19 15.32 -11.86
CA SER A 419 -0.16 15.77 -11.59
C SER A 419 -0.16 17.11 -10.84
N PRO A 420 -0.94 18.13 -11.27
CA PRO A 420 -0.90 19.49 -10.74
C PRO A 420 -1.63 19.67 -9.38
N GLY A 421 -1.84 18.60 -8.60
CA GLY A 421 -2.49 18.66 -7.30
C GLY A 421 -1.91 19.76 -6.39
N ALA A 422 -2.74 20.31 -5.49
CA ALA A 422 -2.37 21.45 -4.65
C ALA A 422 -1.15 21.16 -3.75
N GLU A 423 -0.98 19.91 -3.31
CA GLU A 423 0.20 19.43 -2.60
C GLU A 423 1.28 18.96 -3.59
N GLY A 424 2.51 19.43 -3.43
CA GLY A 424 3.67 18.95 -4.20
C GLY A 424 3.89 19.60 -5.58
N ARG A 425 3.08 20.58 -6.00
CA ARG A 425 3.21 21.25 -7.31
C ARG A 425 4.62 21.78 -7.62
N HIS A 426 5.33 22.27 -6.60
CA HIS A 426 6.64 22.92 -6.74
C HIS A 426 7.82 22.00 -6.37
N GLY A 427 7.54 20.75 -5.98
CA GLY A 427 8.55 19.77 -5.59
C GLY A 427 9.29 20.12 -4.30
N MET A 428 10.31 19.32 -4.01
CA MET A 428 11.14 19.42 -2.81
C MET A 428 12.54 19.90 -3.19
N ALA A 429 12.96 21.05 -2.65
CA ALA A 429 14.22 21.68 -3.01
C ALA A 429 15.42 21.05 -2.29
N TRP A 430 16.54 20.98 -2.99
CA TRP A 430 17.86 20.62 -2.48
C TRP A 430 18.83 21.73 -2.84
N ILE A 431 19.41 22.41 -1.85
CA ILE A 431 20.33 23.54 -2.07
C ILE A 431 21.54 23.34 -1.18
N GLY A 432 22.74 23.33 -1.78
CA GLY A 432 23.96 23.10 -1.02
C GLY A 432 25.24 23.44 -1.78
N PRO A 433 26.38 23.47 -1.06
CA PRO A 433 27.70 23.67 -1.65
C PRO A 433 28.14 22.46 -2.49
N ALA A 434 29.24 22.66 -3.21
CA ALA A 434 30.02 21.55 -3.75
C ALA A 434 30.52 20.66 -2.60
N GLY A 435 30.46 19.34 -2.78
CA GLY A 435 30.84 18.37 -1.76
C GLY A 435 29.69 17.90 -0.87
N THR A 436 28.48 18.44 -1.01
CA THR A 436 27.31 17.85 -0.34
C THR A 436 27.14 16.40 -0.74
N PHE A 437 26.87 15.57 0.26
CA PHE A 437 26.83 14.13 0.12
C PHE A 437 25.60 13.57 0.81
N THR A 438 24.81 12.82 0.05
CA THR A 438 23.72 11.98 0.56
C THR A 438 24.16 10.51 0.42
N PRO A 439 24.35 9.79 1.54
CA PRO A 439 24.81 8.40 1.54
C PRO A 439 23.90 7.44 0.77
N LEU A 440 24.39 6.23 0.54
CA LEU A 440 23.65 5.17 -0.16
C LEU A 440 22.34 4.82 0.58
N HIS A 441 21.22 5.05 -0.11
CA HIS A 441 19.87 4.73 0.37
C HIS A 441 18.98 4.41 -0.83
N HIS A 442 17.76 3.94 -0.60
CA HIS A 442 16.71 3.95 -1.62
C HIS A 442 15.51 4.76 -1.14
N ASP A 443 14.58 5.03 -2.04
CA ASP A 443 13.33 5.72 -1.68
C ASP A 443 12.16 4.74 -1.64
N LEU A 444 11.13 5.15 -0.90
CA LEU A 444 9.82 4.47 -0.85
C LEU A 444 8.85 4.98 -1.92
N THR A 445 9.31 5.84 -2.81
CA THR A 445 8.54 6.40 -3.91
C THR A 445 9.39 6.43 -5.17
N ASN A 446 8.75 6.51 -6.33
CA ASN A 446 9.43 6.97 -7.53
C ASN A 446 9.71 8.46 -7.41
N ASN A 447 10.86 8.89 -7.93
CA ASN A 447 11.32 10.26 -7.88
C ASN A 447 11.63 10.80 -9.28
N LEU A 448 11.17 12.02 -9.57
CA LEU A 448 11.63 12.80 -10.72
C LEU A 448 12.53 13.92 -10.21
N PHE A 449 13.84 13.72 -10.34
CA PHE A 449 14.88 14.60 -9.84
C PHE A 449 15.31 15.59 -10.93
N LEU A 450 15.05 16.88 -10.73
CA LEU A 450 15.34 17.96 -11.68
C LEU A 450 16.61 18.69 -11.25
N GLN A 451 17.62 18.74 -12.11
CA GLN A 451 18.86 19.46 -11.84
C GLN A 451 18.77 20.87 -12.42
N LEU A 452 18.78 21.90 -11.57
CA LEU A 452 18.59 23.30 -11.99
C LEU A 452 19.89 24.09 -12.06
N VAL A 453 20.76 23.94 -11.06
CA VAL A 453 22.05 24.65 -10.97
C VAL A 453 23.16 23.68 -10.57
N GLY A 454 24.34 23.81 -11.17
CA GLY A 454 25.50 22.96 -10.90
C GLY A 454 25.31 21.52 -11.37
N ARG A 455 26.30 20.66 -11.11
CA ARG A 455 26.25 19.24 -11.46
C ARG A 455 26.16 18.36 -10.21
N LYS A 456 25.41 17.26 -10.33
CA LYS A 456 25.37 16.20 -9.32
C LYS A 456 25.77 14.87 -9.94
N GLN A 457 26.66 14.16 -9.26
CA GLN A 457 26.97 12.77 -9.55
C GLN A 457 26.03 11.89 -8.73
N LEU A 458 25.43 10.90 -9.39
CA LEU A 458 24.67 9.85 -8.75
C LEU A 458 25.32 8.52 -9.08
N LEU A 459 25.55 7.72 -8.04
CA LEU A 459 25.91 6.31 -8.18
C LEU A 459 24.69 5.50 -7.80
N LEU A 460 24.27 4.58 -8.68
CA LEU A 460 23.04 3.81 -8.52
C LEU A 460 23.30 2.32 -8.55
N VAL A 461 22.53 1.58 -7.75
CA VAL A 461 22.51 0.12 -7.75
C VAL A 461 21.07 -0.36 -7.87
N ALA A 462 20.85 -1.34 -8.75
CA ALA A 462 19.54 -1.89 -8.98
C ALA A 462 18.95 -2.57 -7.72
N PRO A 463 17.62 -2.52 -7.52
CA PRO A 463 16.95 -3.08 -6.34
C PRO A 463 17.17 -4.60 -6.16
N GLY A 464 17.50 -5.32 -7.23
CA GLY A 464 17.82 -6.74 -7.14
C GLY A 464 19.12 -7.05 -6.38
N GLN A 465 19.97 -6.05 -6.14
CA GLN A 465 21.19 -6.19 -5.35
C GLN A 465 20.96 -5.88 -3.86
N THR A 466 19.76 -5.46 -3.43
CA THR A 466 19.45 -5.13 -2.01
C THR A 466 20.03 -6.10 -0.98
N PRO A 467 19.95 -7.44 -1.15
CA PRO A 467 20.52 -8.39 -0.18
C PRO A 467 22.04 -8.25 0.05
N ARG A 468 22.75 -7.58 -0.87
CA ARG A 468 24.20 -7.39 -0.87
C ARG A 468 24.61 -5.99 -0.44
N LEU A 469 23.65 -5.10 -0.22
CA LEU A 469 23.87 -3.68 0.05
C LEU A 469 23.79 -3.35 1.54
N TYR A 470 23.83 -4.34 2.44
CA TYR A 470 23.94 -4.11 3.88
C TYR A 470 22.91 -3.12 4.44
N ASN A 471 21.68 -3.16 3.92
CA ASN A 471 20.54 -2.40 4.43
C ASN A 471 20.27 -2.81 5.89
N ASP A 472 20.34 -1.84 6.80
CA ASP A 472 20.26 -2.12 8.24
C ASP A 472 19.34 -1.18 9.01
N TYR A 473 18.96 -0.05 8.43
CA TYR A 473 18.03 0.89 9.05
C TYR A 473 17.13 1.53 8.01
N HIS A 474 15.84 1.21 8.09
CA HIS A 474 14.83 1.74 7.17
C HIS A 474 15.30 1.59 5.71
N VAL A 475 15.54 2.69 5.00
CA VAL A 475 16.01 2.71 3.60
C VAL A 475 17.53 2.87 3.45
N TYR A 476 18.26 2.95 4.55
CA TYR A 476 19.69 3.26 4.56
C TYR A 476 20.56 2.00 4.66
N SER A 477 21.77 2.12 4.11
CA SER A 477 22.82 1.11 4.17
C SER A 477 23.89 1.45 5.21
N ARG A 478 24.53 0.42 5.77
CA ARG A 478 25.83 0.58 6.47
C ARG A 478 26.96 1.02 5.55
N VAL A 479 26.84 0.70 4.26
CA VAL A 479 27.74 1.18 3.21
C VAL A 479 27.33 2.61 2.88
N ARG A 480 28.02 3.60 3.45
CA ARG A 480 27.68 5.01 3.21
C ARG A 480 28.09 5.49 1.83
N ASP A 481 29.33 5.18 1.44
CA ASP A 481 29.92 5.52 0.14
C ASP A 481 30.37 4.23 -0.57
N ILE A 482 29.65 3.87 -1.63
CA ILE A 482 29.92 2.67 -2.44
C ILE A 482 31.18 2.81 -3.30
N ALA A 483 31.73 4.03 -3.45
CA ALA A 483 32.96 4.29 -4.17
C ALA A 483 34.20 4.33 -3.25
N GLU A 484 34.04 4.11 -1.94
CA GLU A 484 35.14 4.16 -0.98
C GLU A 484 36.24 3.12 -1.30
N ALA A 485 37.51 3.53 -1.19
CA ALA A 485 38.63 2.64 -1.42
C ALA A 485 38.70 1.52 -0.36
N GLY A 486 38.95 0.28 -0.79
CA GLY A 486 39.06 -0.88 0.11
C GLY A 486 37.72 -1.37 0.69
N LEU A 487 36.60 -0.83 0.22
CA LEU A 487 35.26 -1.14 0.71
C LEU A 487 34.93 -2.64 0.69
N ILE A 488 35.32 -3.37 -0.36
CA ILE A 488 35.06 -4.82 -0.52
C ILE A 488 35.69 -5.63 0.62
N ALA A 489 36.83 -5.20 1.19
CA ALA A 489 37.44 -5.92 2.31
C ALA A 489 36.58 -5.86 3.59
N ARG A 490 35.80 -4.77 3.77
CA ARG A 490 34.88 -4.59 4.89
C ARG A 490 33.48 -5.14 4.59
N PHE A 491 33.08 -5.09 3.31
CA PHE A 491 31.76 -5.43 2.80
C PHE A 491 31.88 -6.40 1.61
N PRO A 492 32.29 -7.66 1.85
CA PRO A 492 32.64 -8.60 0.79
C PRO A 492 31.47 -8.96 -0.13
N ASP A 493 30.22 -8.84 0.33
CA ASP A 493 29.04 -9.12 -0.51
C ASP A 493 28.88 -8.11 -1.64
N LEU A 494 29.58 -6.96 -1.59
CA LEU A 494 29.62 -5.99 -2.70
C LEU A 494 30.43 -6.46 -3.91
N ASP A 495 31.21 -7.55 -3.80
CA ASP A 495 32.09 -7.98 -4.89
C ASP A 495 31.32 -8.29 -6.19
N GLY A 496 31.55 -7.50 -7.25
CA GLY A 496 30.81 -7.65 -8.50
C GLY A 496 29.38 -7.09 -8.48
N VAL A 497 28.98 -6.35 -7.43
CA VAL A 497 27.81 -5.45 -7.50
C VAL A 497 28.06 -4.42 -8.58
N HIS A 498 27.09 -4.23 -9.47
CA HIS A 498 27.21 -3.27 -10.54
C HIS A 498 26.71 -1.90 -10.10
N VAL A 499 27.57 -0.89 -10.22
CA VAL A 499 27.26 0.50 -9.91
C VAL A 499 27.11 1.26 -11.22
N HIS A 500 25.93 1.81 -11.47
CA HIS A 500 25.69 2.75 -12.54
C HIS A 500 26.12 4.15 -12.10
N GLN A 501 26.65 4.94 -13.03
CA GLN A 501 27.04 6.32 -12.77
C GLN A 501 26.31 7.25 -13.72
N VAL A 502 25.74 8.31 -13.17
CA VAL A 502 25.11 9.42 -13.91
C VAL A 502 25.68 10.72 -13.37
N ILE A 503 25.99 11.66 -14.28
CA ILE A 503 26.31 13.04 -13.91
C ILE A 503 25.26 13.92 -14.56
N LEU A 504 24.37 14.48 -13.75
CA LEU A 504 23.31 15.38 -14.21
C LEU A 504 23.89 16.77 -14.49
N GLN A 505 23.52 17.33 -15.62
CA GLN A 505 23.80 18.71 -16.00
C GLN A 505 22.61 19.62 -15.65
N PRO A 506 22.83 20.94 -15.52
CA PRO A 506 21.72 21.90 -15.45
C PRO A 506 20.74 21.71 -16.61
N GLY A 507 19.45 21.59 -16.29
CA GLY A 507 18.37 21.34 -17.25
C GLY A 507 17.96 19.87 -17.39
N ASP A 508 18.73 18.91 -16.87
CA ASP A 508 18.37 17.50 -16.92
C ASP A 508 17.29 17.15 -15.90
N ALA A 509 16.40 16.22 -16.28
CA ALA A 509 15.52 15.53 -15.35
C ALA A 509 15.92 14.06 -15.27
N PHE A 510 15.88 13.47 -14.08
CA PHE A 510 16.28 12.09 -13.84
C PHE A 510 15.18 11.34 -13.12
N PHE A 511 14.68 10.29 -13.77
CA PHE A 511 13.72 9.38 -13.15
C PHE A 511 14.46 8.31 -12.37
N ILE A 512 14.21 8.26 -11.07
CA ILE A 512 14.74 7.27 -10.13
C ILE A 512 13.54 6.43 -9.67
N PRO A 513 13.42 5.17 -10.14
CA PRO A 513 12.32 4.31 -9.75
C PRO A 513 12.43 3.90 -8.27
N VAL A 514 11.28 3.62 -7.65
CA VAL A 514 11.20 3.12 -6.28
C VAL A 514 12.14 1.91 -6.07
N GLY A 515 12.82 1.88 -4.93
CA GLY A 515 13.77 0.81 -4.56
C GLY A 515 15.14 0.86 -5.25
N TRP A 516 15.39 1.76 -6.20
CA TRP A 516 16.74 1.96 -6.72
C TRP A 516 17.62 2.62 -5.67
N TRP A 517 18.69 1.91 -5.31
CA TRP A 517 19.68 2.42 -4.39
C TRP A 517 20.50 3.49 -5.08
N HIS A 518 20.75 4.58 -4.38
CA HIS A 518 21.53 5.68 -4.90
C HIS A 518 22.24 6.45 -3.79
N GLN A 519 23.41 6.98 -4.13
CA GLN A 519 24.09 8.03 -3.37
C GLN A 519 24.30 9.22 -4.30
N VAL A 520 24.35 10.42 -3.72
CA VAL A 520 24.40 11.66 -4.49
C VAL A 520 25.53 12.54 -3.96
N THR A 521 26.33 13.08 -4.87
CA THR A 521 27.40 14.03 -4.56
C THR A 521 27.26 15.27 -5.44
N ALA A 522 27.19 16.46 -4.83
CA ALA A 522 27.27 17.70 -5.60
C ALA A 522 28.71 17.98 -6.01
N LEU A 523 28.94 18.17 -7.31
CA LEU A 523 30.27 18.48 -7.86
C LEU A 523 30.55 19.99 -7.88
N ASP A 524 29.48 20.80 -7.81
CA ASP A 524 29.51 22.25 -7.79
C ASP A 524 28.48 22.73 -6.74
N PHE A 525 28.42 24.05 -6.47
CA PHE A 525 27.22 24.61 -5.85
C PHE A 525 25.98 24.16 -6.64
N SER A 526 25.04 23.54 -5.96
CA SER A 526 23.98 22.80 -6.62
C SER A 526 22.60 23.15 -6.11
N ILE A 527 21.66 23.25 -7.06
CA ILE A 527 20.23 23.35 -6.78
C ILE A 527 19.48 22.31 -7.59
N SER A 528 18.65 21.54 -6.91
CA SER A 528 17.81 20.50 -7.52
C SER A 528 16.40 20.54 -6.93
N VAL A 529 15.43 20.02 -7.66
CA VAL A 529 14.04 19.86 -7.18
C VAL A 529 13.58 18.43 -7.45
N THR A 530 13.05 17.75 -6.44
CA THR A 530 12.49 16.40 -6.60
C THR A 530 10.97 16.44 -6.58
N HIS A 531 10.33 15.74 -7.51
CA HIS A 531 8.88 15.53 -7.54
C HIS A 531 8.52 14.05 -7.33
N THR A 532 7.44 13.83 -6.58
CA THR A 532 6.83 12.50 -6.32
C THR A 532 5.37 12.44 -6.76
N ASN A 533 4.78 13.55 -7.18
CA ASN A 533 3.38 13.70 -7.59
C ASN A 533 3.14 13.25 -9.04
N PHE A 534 3.47 12.00 -9.36
CA PHE A 534 3.24 11.44 -10.69
C PHE A 534 1.74 11.34 -11.02
N ILE A 535 1.39 11.33 -12.31
CA ILE A 535 0.03 11.04 -12.80
C ILE A 535 -0.37 9.56 -12.60
N TRP A 536 0.59 8.72 -12.22
CA TRP A 536 0.42 7.30 -11.90
C TRP A 536 0.58 7.06 -10.39
N PRO A 537 0.06 5.93 -9.85
CA PRO A 537 0.18 5.60 -8.42
C PRO A 537 1.63 5.58 -7.94
N ASN A 538 1.90 6.24 -6.82
CA ASN A 538 3.24 6.40 -6.25
C ASN A 538 3.26 6.26 -4.72
N ASP A 539 2.38 5.42 -4.17
CA ASP A 539 2.07 5.24 -2.76
C ASP A 539 2.76 4.02 -2.12
N PHE A 540 3.88 3.55 -2.69
CA PHE A 540 4.62 2.36 -2.24
C PHE A 540 5.16 2.45 -0.80
N TYR A 541 5.12 3.62 -0.18
CA TYR A 541 5.48 3.82 1.22
C TYR A 541 4.44 3.26 2.22
N GLN A 542 3.19 3.06 1.81
CA GLN A 542 2.10 2.66 2.71
C GLN A 542 2.30 1.26 3.33
N ASP A 543 2.93 0.35 2.58
CA ASP A 543 3.15 -1.04 2.97
C ASP A 543 4.63 -1.39 3.24
N HIS A 544 5.49 -0.38 3.41
CA HIS A 544 6.92 -0.62 3.65
C HIS A 544 7.14 -1.34 5.00
N PRO A 545 7.82 -2.50 5.01
CA PRO A 545 8.05 -3.24 6.25
C PRO A 545 8.99 -2.45 7.17
N SER A 546 8.56 -2.28 8.43
CA SER A 546 9.30 -1.58 9.49
C SER A 546 10.54 -2.33 9.97
#